data_AF-A0A7J4NKJ5-F1
#
_entry.id   AF-A0A7J4NKJ5-F1
#
_cell.length_a   1.000
_cell.length_b   1.000
_cell.length_c   1.000
_cell.angle_alpha   90.00
_cell.angle_beta   90.00
_cell.angle_gamma   90.00
#
_symmetry.space_group_name_H-M   'P 1'
#
loop_
_entity.id
_entity.type
_entity.pdbx_description
1 polymer ?
#
loop_
_entity_poly.entity_id
_entity_poly.type
_entity_poly.pdbx_seq_one_letter_code
_entity_poly.pdbx_strand_id
1 'polypeptide(L)'
;MEGDWRVSWSHQLEGKVGTLAALKEGVVVACGGVVRMINDLGDFVWKRTFQFDVYRLVSDGSNIAVLSGPGFHLLDLRTGNPLGEGRAVSGGFRDCISRPGGGWLLADRGDHIHMFNRDGRGIRRLRPGRIRKLIGWLDREHLIIMDDDGHLRCLRLFGENSQRIIEERRWSWASKMSNGRIL
;
A
#
# COMPACT_ATOMS: atom_id res chain seq x y z
N MET A 1 0.16 26.53 24.78
CA MET A 1 -0.48 25.40 25.49
C MET A 1 -0.31 24.20 24.60
N GLU A 2 0.45 23.23 25.09
CA GLU A 2 0.57 21.89 24.50
C GLU A 2 -0.83 21.29 24.35
N GLY A 3 -1.08 20.63 23.23
CA GLY A 3 -2.40 20.08 22.92
C GLY A 3 -2.77 18.96 23.90
N ASP A 4 -3.90 19.14 24.57
CA ASP A 4 -4.58 18.10 25.34
C ASP A 4 -5.06 17.01 24.37
N TRP A 5 -4.42 15.85 24.38
CA TRP A 5 -4.82 14.71 23.56
C TRP A 5 -5.95 13.95 24.26
N ARG A 6 -7.11 13.84 23.59
CA ARG A 6 -8.25 13.05 24.07
C ARG A 6 -8.56 11.92 23.11
N VAL A 7 -8.99 10.79 23.66
CA VAL A 7 -9.52 9.68 22.86
C VAL A 7 -10.87 10.12 22.27
N SER A 8 -10.97 10.14 20.94
CA SER A 8 -12.24 10.42 20.24
C SER A 8 -13.22 9.26 20.38
N TRP A 9 -12.73 8.04 20.14
CA TRP A 9 -13.48 6.78 20.28
C TRP A 9 -12.51 5.60 20.42
N SER A 10 -13.01 4.45 20.85
CA SER A 10 -12.25 3.20 20.95
C SER A 10 -13.12 2.00 20.61
N HIS A 11 -12.53 1.01 19.94
CA HIS A 11 -13.20 -0.25 19.60
C HIS A 11 -12.41 -1.46 20.03
N GLN A 12 -13.11 -2.47 20.53
CA GLN A 12 -12.58 -3.82 20.66
C GLN A 12 -12.98 -4.62 19.43
N LEU A 13 -11.99 -5.05 18.65
CA LEU A 13 -12.19 -5.85 17.45
C LEU A 13 -11.85 -7.31 17.71
N GLU A 14 -12.65 -8.22 17.17
CA GLU A 14 -12.33 -9.65 17.21
C GLU A 14 -11.13 -9.97 16.31
N GLY A 15 -10.16 -10.69 16.87
CA GLY A 15 -8.95 -11.12 16.19
C GLY A 15 -7.78 -10.12 16.28
N LYS A 16 -6.61 -10.54 15.78
CA LYS A 16 -5.41 -9.70 15.75
C LYS A 16 -5.50 -8.68 14.62
N VAL A 17 -5.28 -7.40 14.93
CA VAL A 17 -5.09 -6.36 13.91
C VAL A 17 -3.83 -6.65 13.12
N GLY A 18 -3.98 -6.97 11.83
CA GLY A 18 -2.87 -7.29 10.93
C GLY A 18 -2.30 -6.07 10.23
N THR A 19 -3.18 -5.14 9.85
CA THR A 19 -2.81 -3.87 9.19
C THR A 19 -3.97 -2.88 9.29
N LEU A 20 -3.67 -1.60 9.12
CA LEU A 20 -4.67 -0.55 8.96
C LEU A 20 -4.21 0.48 7.92
N ALA A 21 -5.15 1.25 7.40
CA ALA A 21 -4.90 2.45 6.61
C ALA A 21 -5.65 3.61 7.28
N ALA A 22 -4.89 4.58 7.80
CA ALA A 22 -5.45 5.83 8.30
C ALA A 22 -5.90 6.70 7.12
N LEU A 23 -7.07 7.31 7.26
CA LEU A 23 -7.73 8.13 6.25
C LEU A 23 -8.09 9.47 6.89
N LYS A 24 -8.48 10.44 6.07
CA LYS A 24 -9.02 11.71 6.58
C LYS A 24 -10.37 11.51 7.31
N GLU A 25 -11.19 10.59 6.80
CA GLU A 25 -12.57 10.34 7.25
C GLU A 25 -12.69 9.12 8.17
N GLY A 26 -11.58 8.65 8.75
CA GLY A 26 -11.56 7.50 9.65
C GLY A 26 -10.40 6.54 9.38
N VAL A 27 -10.67 5.24 9.52
CA VAL A 27 -9.66 4.19 9.37
C VAL A 27 -10.26 2.95 8.70
N VAL A 28 -9.50 2.32 7.82
CA VAL A 28 -9.79 0.95 7.39
C VAL A 28 -8.86 0.01 8.12
N VAL A 29 -9.41 -0.98 8.81
CA VAL A 29 -8.67 -1.91 9.66
C VAL A 29 -8.92 -3.35 9.22
N ALA A 30 -7.86 -4.15 9.17
CA ALA A 30 -7.93 -5.58 8.90
C ALA A 30 -7.60 -6.39 10.15
N CYS A 31 -8.48 -7.33 10.50
CA CYS A 31 -8.26 -8.33 11.54
C CYS A 31 -8.39 -9.72 10.88
N GLY A 32 -7.26 -10.40 10.67
CA GLY A 32 -7.19 -11.58 9.80
C GLY A 32 -7.71 -11.27 8.38
N GLY A 33 -8.62 -12.09 7.87
CA GLY A 33 -9.31 -11.86 6.59
C GLY A 33 -10.45 -10.84 6.62
N VAL A 34 -10.78 -10.24 7.77
CA VAL A 34 -11.92 -9.31 7.88
C VAL A 34 -11.45 -7.85 7.84
N VAL A 35 -11.90 -7.11 6.84
CA VAL A 35 -11.64 -5.68 6.65
C VAL A 35 -12.88 -4.86 6.99
N ARG A 36 -12.70 -3.80 7.77
CA ARG A 36 -13.79 -2.89 8.18
C ARG A 36 -13.37 -1.44 7.98
N MET A 37 -14.30 -0.59 7.55
CA MET A 37 -14.15 0.85 7.63
C MET A 37 -14.87 1.36 8.87
N ILE A 38 -14.15 2.16 9.66
CA ILE A 38 -14.67 2.89 10.80
C ILE A 38 -14.51 4.38 10.47
N ASN A 39 -15.58 5.16 10.56
CA ASN A 39 -15.53 6.60 10.26
C ASN A 39 -14.81 7.38 11.37
N ASP A 40 -14.68 8.69 11.21
CA ASP A 40 -14.07 9.60 12.17
C ASP A 40 -14.85 9.76 13.48
N LEU A 41 -16.15 9.44 13.49
CA LEU A 41 -17.01 9.38 14.67
C LEU A 41 -16.95 8.03 15.42
N GLY A 42 -16.29 7.03 14.83
CA GLY A 42 -16.19 5.68 15.40
C GLY A 42 -17.28 4.72 14.95
N ASP A 43 -18.13 5.04 13.99
CA ASP A 43 -19.15 4.12 13.49
C ASP A 43 -18.58 3.15 12.45
N PHE A 44 -19.04 1.89 12.49
CA PHE A 44 -18.76 0.92 11.43
C PHE A 44 -19.57 1.26 10.18
N VAL A 45 -18.89 1.55 9.07
CA VAL A 45 -19.55 1.92 7.81
C VAL A 45 -19.78 0.70 6.92
N TRP A 46 -18.75 -0.12 6.73
CA TRP A 46 -18.86 -1.35 5.94
C TRP A 46 -17.86 -2.42 6.39
N LYS A 47 -18.13 -3.67 6.01
CA LYS A 47 -17.33 -4.85 6.32
C LYS A 47 -17.16 -5.74 5.08
N ARG A 48 -15.97 -6.30 4.89
CA ARG A 48 -15.66 -7.31 3.87
C ARG A 48 -14.80 -8.43 4.44
N THR A 49 -14.97 -9.61 3.88
CA THR A 49 -14.21 -10.81 4.25
C THR A 49 -13.42 -11.29 3.05
N PHE A 50 -12.17 -11.66 3.30
CA PHE A 50 -11.24 -12.23 2.34
C PHE A 50 -10.91 -13.66 2.76
N GLN A 51 -10.54 -14.48 1.77
CA GLN A 51 -10.18 -15.89 2.00
C GLN A 51 -8.91 -16.04 2.85
N PHE A 52 -7.96 -15.12 2.70
CA PHE A 52 -6.69 -15.12 3.44
C PHE A 52 -6.55 -13.88 4.30
N ASP A 53 -5.65 -13.94 5.26
CA ASP A 53 -5.30 -12.79 6.09
C ASP A 53 -4.81 -11.61 5.24
N VAL A 54 -5.37 -10.44 5.54
CA VAL A 54 -4.99 -9.19 4.91
C VAL A 54 -3.79 -8.63 5.64
N TYR A 55 -2.68 -8.45 4.90
CA TYR A 55 -1.40 -8.00 5.46
C TYR A 55 -1.00 -6.60 5.00
N ARG A 56 -1.72 -6.00 4.05
CA ARG A 56 -1.47 -4.61 3.64
C ARG A 56 -2.73 -3.93 3.13
N LEU A 57 -2.92 -2.69 3.58
CA LEU A 57 -3.97 -1.77 3.15
C LEU A 57 -3.32 -0.45 2.70
N VAL A 58 -3.67 0.03 1.51
CA VAL A 58 -3.17 1.33 1.00
C VAL A 58 -4.30 2.05 0.28
N SER A 59 -4.56 3.29 0.66
CA SER A 59 -5.56 4.13 0.00
C SER A 59 -4.94 5.16 -0.93
N ASP A 60 -5.65 5.49 -2.01
CA ASP A 60 -5.38 6.65 -2.86
C ASP A 60 -6.36 7.81 -2.60
N GLY A 61 -7.20 7.70 -1.57
CA GLY A 61 -8.25 8.66 -1.21
C GLY A 61 -9.63 8.36 -1.78
N SER A 62 -9.74 7.54 -2.85
CA SER A 62 -11.04 7.12 -3.40
C SER A 62 -11.25 5.62 -3.30
N ASN A 63 -10.16 4.86 -3.38
CA ASN A 63 -10.12 3.42 -3.36
C ASN A 63 -9.15 2.93 -2.29
N ILE A 64 -9.22 1.64 -1.98
CA ILE A 64 -8.28 0.96 -1.11
C ILE A 64 -7.79 -0.33 -1.75
N ALA A 65 -6.48 -0.41 -1.93
CA ALA A 65 -5.78 -1.63 -2.28
C ALA A 65 -5.66 -2.53 -1.06
N VAL A 66 -6.08 -3.79 -1.22
CA VAL A 66 -6.04 -4.83 -0.20
C VAL A 66 -5.13 -5.96 -0.70
N LEU A 67 -4.07 -6.26 0.06
CA LEU A 67 -3.23 -7.43 -0.22
C LEU A 67 -3.56 -8.56 0.75
N SER A 68 -3.94 -9.71 0.20
CA SER A 68 -4.41 -10.90 0.95
C SER A 68 -3.92 -12.17 0.26
N GLY A 69 -3.15 -13.00 0.96
CA GLY A 69 -2.47 -14.15 0.35
C GLY A 69 -1.69 -13.78 -0.93
N PRO A 70 -1.95 -14.44 -2.08
CA PRO A 70 -1.36 -14.10 -3.36
C PRO A 70 -2.04 -12.91 -4.07
N GLY A 71 -3.17 -12.44 -3.55
CA GLY A 71 -4.10 -11.52 -4.20
C GLY A 71 -3.86 -10.04 -3.91
N PHE A 72 -4.22 -9.24 -4.90
CA PHE A 72 -4.44 -7.80 -4.87
C PHE A 72 -5.91 -7.56 -5.23
N HIS A 73 -6.63 -6.92 -4.31
CA HIS A 73 -8.01 -6.50 -4.52
C HIS A 73 -8.09 -4.99 -4.42
N LEU A 74 -9.04 -4.41 -5.14
CA LEU A 74 -9.33 -2.99 -5.09
C LEU A 74 -10.78 -2.80 -4.69
N LEU A 75 -11.00 -2.05 -3.62
CA LEU A 75 -12.33 -1.70 -3.15
C LEU A 75 -12.58 -0.19 -3.33
N ASP A 76 -13.81 0.18 -3.66
CA ASP A 76 -14.31 1.54 -3.48
C ASP A 76 -14.30 1.87 -1.99
N LEU A 77 -13.66 2.97 -1.60
CA LEU A 77 -13.42 3.29 -0.20
C LEU A 77 -14.72 3.61 0.56
N ARG A 78 -15.70 4.19 -0.14
CA ARG A 78 -16.95 4.65 0.46
C ARG A 78 -17.91 3.48 0.74
N THR A 79 -17.95 2.50 -0.15
CA THR A 79 -18.93 1.40 -0.13
C THR A 79 -18.32 0.06 0.28
N GLY A 80 -16.99 -0.09 0.20
CA GLY A 80 -16.30 -1.37 0.38
C GLY A 80 -16.58 -2.37 -0.75
N ASN A 81 -17.21 -1.96 -1.85
CA ASN A 81 -17.49 -2.83 -2.99
C ASN A 81 -16.22 -3.06 -3.82
N PRO A 82 -15.99 -4.28 -4.33
CA PRO A 82 -14.87 -4.53 -5.23
C PRO A 82 -15.05 -3.80 -6.56
N LEU A 83 -13.97 -3.22 -7.09
CA LEU A 83 -13.94 -2.57 -8.41
C LEU A 83 -13.59 -3.54 -9.56
N GLY A 84 -13.43 -4.83 -9.25
CA GLY A 84 -13.19 -5.91 -10.20
C GLY A 84 -12.76 -7.20 -9.50
N GLU A 85 -12.39 -8.21 -10.29
CA GLU A 85 -12.05 -9.57 -9.82
C GLU A 85 -10.74 -9.68 -9.00
N GLY A 86 -9.98 -8.58 -8.88
CA GLY A 86 -8.64 -8.61 -8.30
C GLY A 86 -7.60 -9.29 -9.22
N ARG A 87 -6.36 -9.37 -8.75
CA ARG A 87 -5.22 -9.92 -9.48
C ARG A 87 -4.35 -10.72 -8.53
N ALA A 88 -3.71 -11.77 -9.02
CA ALA A 88 -2.82 -12.59 -8.22
C ALA A 88 -1.52 -12.88 -8.99
N VAL A 89 -0.45 -13.08 -8.22
CA VAL A 89 0.85 -13.55 -8.74
C VAL A 89 1.32 -14.71 -7.88
N SER A 90 2.16 -15.58 -8.46
CA SER A 90 2.79 -16.66 -7.69
C SER A 90 3.60 -16.08 -6.54
N GLY A 91 3.42 -16.63 -5.33
CA GLY A 91 4.04 -16.12 -4.10
C GLY A 91 3.44 -14.81 -3.58
N GLY A 92 2.59 -14.10 -4.33
CA GLY A 92 1.90 -12.89 -3.91
C GLY A 92 2.72 -11.61 -3.91
N PHE A 93 2.05 -10.54 -3.46
CA PHE A 93 2.64 -9.21 -3.40
C PHE A 93 3.31 -8.95 -2.05
N ARG A 94 4.34 -8.11 -2.06
CA ARG A 94 5.06 -7.70 -0.85
C ARG A 94 4.64 -6.30 -0.42
N ASP A 95 4.49 -5.39 -1.37
CA ASP A 95 4.18 -3.99 -1.12
C ASP A 95 3.31 -3.41 -2.24
N CYS A 96 2.60 -2.34 -1.93
CA CYS A 96 1.73 -1.58 -2.81
C CYS A 96 1.86 -0.08 -2.51
N ILE A 97 1.82 0.73 -3.56
CA ILE A 97 1.69 2.19 -3.46
C ILE A 97 0.78 2.72 -4.56
N SER A 98 -0.02 3.73 -4.25
CA SER A 98 -0.76 4.50 -5.25
C SER A 98 0.20 5.31 -6.12
N ARG A 99 -0.15 5.50 -7.39
CA ARG A 99 0.66 6.29 -8.32
C ARG A 99 0.17 7.75 -8.36
N PRO A 100 1.08 8.73 -8.46
CA PRO A 100 0.71 10.10 -8.83
C PRO A 100 -0.04 10.09 -10.16
N GLY A 101 -1.22 10.71 -10.22
CA GLY A 101 -2.10 10.64 -11.39
C GLY A 101 -2.97 9.38 -11.49
N GLY A 102 -2.84 8.44 -10.55
CA GLY A 102 -3.76 7.34 -10.28
C GLY A 102 -3.32 5.97 -10.78
N GLY A 103 -3.96 4.94 -10.21
CA GLY A 103 -3.57 3.55 -10.37
C GLY A 103 -2.52 3.13 -9.35
N TRP A 104 -1.93 1.96 -9.56
CA TRP A 104 -1.22 1.24 -8.51
C TRP A 104 0.09 0.67 -8.99
N LEU A 105 1.03 0.56 -8.06
CA LEU A 105 2.30 -0.10 -8.28
C LEU A 105 2.53 -1.10 -7.15
N LEU A 106 2.74 -2.37 -7.51
CA LEU A 106 2.91 -3.46 -6.55
C LEU A 106 4.24 -4.16 -6.80
N ALA A 107 5.04 -4.30 -5.74
CA ALA A 107 6.20 -5.19 -5.76
C ALA A 107 5.73 -6.60 -5.42
N ASP A 108 6.08 -7.58 -6.24
CA ASP A 108 5.86 -8.98 -5.87
C ASP A 108 6.91 -9.48 -4.86
N ARG A 109 6.72 -10.70 -4.34
CA ARG A 109 7.71 -11.31 -3.44
C ARG A 109 8.98 -11.79 -4.14
N GLY A 110 9.01 -11.78 -5.47
CA GLY A 110 10.16 -12.07 -6.31
C GLY A 110 10.92 -10.80 -6.64
N ASP A 111 11.13 -10.55 -7.93
CA ASP A 111 11.95 -9.46 -8.46
C ASP A 111 11.20 -8.55 -9.45
N HIS A 112 9.86 -8.62 -9.49
CA HIS A 112 9.07 -7.78 -10.37
C HIS A 112 8.30 -6.68 -9.64
N ILE A 113 8.08 -5.60 -10.38
CA ILE A 113 7.05 -4.61 -10.11
C ILE A 113 5.94 -4.75 -11.15
N HIS A 114 4.70 -4.72 -10.68
CA HIS A 114 3.48 -4.74 -11.50
C HIS A 114 2.79 -3.39 -11.40
N MET A 115 2.46 -2.82 -12.56
CA MET A 115 1.79 -1.54 -12.70
C MET A 115 0.35 -1.75 -13.14
N PHE A 116 -0.59 -1.13 -12.44
CA PHE A 116 -2.01 -1.22 -12.71
C PHE A 116 -2.63 0.17 -12.92
N ASN A 117 -3.70 0.22 -13.70
CA ASN A 117 -4.51 1.43 -13.85
C ASN A 117 -5.37 1.67 -12.59
N ARG A 118 -6.20 2.72 -12.60
CA ARG A 118 -7.08 3.07 -11.47
C ARG A 118 -8.08 1.96 -11.11
N ASP A 119 -8.47 1.14 -12.08
CA ASP A 119 -9.43 0.03 -11.92
C ASP A 119 -8.75 -1.31 -11.58
N GLY A 120 -7.44 -1.31 -11.30
CA GLY A 120 -6.69 -2.53 -11.01
C GLY A 120 -6.39 -3.42 -12.22
N ARG A 121 -6.53 -2.92 -13.46
CA ARG A 121 -6.12 -3.61 -14.69
C ARG A 121 -4.62 -3.45 -14.92
N GLY A 122 -3.93 -4.54 -15.23
CA GLY A 122 -2.48 -4.53 -15.47
C GLY A 122 -2.13 -3.72 -16.71
N ILE A 123 -1.10 -2.88 -16.60
CA ILE A 123 -0.56 -2.03 -17.67
C ILE A 123 0.82 -2.52 -18.09
N ARG A 124 1.72 -2.74 -17.13
CA ARG A 124 3.14 -3.01 -17.38
C ARG A 124 3.74 -3.83 -16.25
N ARG A 125 4.75 -4.63 -16.58
CA ARG A 125 5.59 -5.33 -15.61
C ARG A 125 7.05 -4.97 -15.83
N LEU A 126 7.79 -4.75 -14.74
CA LEU A 126 9.21 -4.38 -14.72
C LEU A 126 9.96 -5.36 -13.81
N ARG A 127 11.28 -5.51 -14.02
CA ARG A 127 12.13 -6.41 -13.23
C ARG A 127 13.34 -5.66 -12.66
N PRO A 128 13.15 -4.77 -11.67
CA PRO A 128 14.25 -3.98 -11.09
C PRO A 128 15.14 -4.78 -10.12
N GLY A 129 14.74 -6.00 -9.76
CA GLY A 129 15.35 -6.79 -8.68
C GLY A 129 14.41 -6.93 -7.49
N ARG A 130 14.86 -7.64 -6.45
CA ARG A 130 14.06 -7.85 -5.24
C ARG A 130 13.89 -6.53 -4.49
N ILE A 131 12.63 -6.18 -4.22
CA ILE A 131 12.27 -4.95 -3.50
C ILE A 131 11.79 -5.34 -2.12
N ARG A 132 12.33 -4.71 -1.08
CA ARG A 132 11.85 -4.86 0.29
C ARG A 132 10.67 -3.95 0.57
N LYS A 133 10.73 -2.69 0.10
CA LYS A 133 9.70 -1.68 0.37
C LYS A 133 9.59 -0.63 -0.75
N LEU A 134 8.36 -0.24 -1.08
CA LEU A 134 8.08 0.93 -1.91
C LEU A 134 7.99 2.15 -0.99
N ILE A 135 8.97 3.05 -1.09
CA ILE A 135 9.12 4.17 -0.13
C ILE A 135 8.21 5.32 -0.51
N GLY A 136 8.30 5.80 -1.75
CA GLY A 136 7.43 6.87 -2.22
C GLY A 136 7.94 7.56 -3.47
N TRP A 137 7.07 8.38 -4.06
CA TRP A 137 7.31 9.06 -5.32
C TRP A 137 8.00 10.39 -5.10
N LEU A 138 9.06 10.66 -5.87
CA LEU A 138 9.64 12.01 -5.98
C LEU A 138 8.82 12.87 -6.94
N ASP A 139 8.39 12.27 -8.05
CA ASP A 139 7.55 12.88 -9.07
C ASP A 139 6.71 11.80 -9.78
N ARG A 140 6.16 12.07 -10.96
CA ARG A 140 5.34 11.10 -11.72
C ARG A 140 6.14 9.95 -12.32
N GLU A 141 7.47 10.05 -12.42
CA GLU A 141 8.36 9.10 -13.07
C GLU A 141 9.29 8.35 -12.11
N HIS A 142 9.71 9.03 -11.05
CA HIS A 142 10.76 8.59 -10.15
C HIS A 142 10.17 8.09 -8.83
N LEU A 143 10.47 6.83 -8.52
CA LEU A 143 10.06 6.16 -7.30
C LEU A 143 11.28 5.80 -6.46
N ILE A 144 11.25 6.15 -5.18
CA ILE A 144 12.20 5.65 -4.20
C ILE A 144 11.72 4.30 -3.68
N ILE A 145 12.63 3.32 -3.68
CA ILE A 145 12.44 1.99 -3.12
C ILE A 145 13.59 1.65 -2.19
N MET A 146 13.36 0.68 -1.31
CA MET A 146 14.41 0.00 -0.57
C MET A 146 14.53 -1.42 -1.14
N ASP A 147 15.72 -1.79 -1.60
CA ASP A 147 16.00 -3.12 -2.12
C ASP A 147 16.15 -4.16 -0.98
N ASP A 148 16.33 -5.43 -1.35
CA ASP A 148 16.50 -6.54 -0.40
C ASP A 148 17.84 -6.51 0.35
N ASP A 149 18.81 -5.68 -0.09
CA ASP A 149 20.10 -5.46 0.58
C ASP A 149 20.07 -4.26 1.54
N GLY A 150 18.98 -3.49 1.53
CA GLY A 150 18.77 -2.32 2.37
C GLY A 150 19.25 -1.00 1.75
N HIS A 151 19.63 -0.95 0.48
CA HIS A 151 19.97 0.31 -0.18
C HIS A 151 18.69 1.04 -0.63
N LEU A 152 18.72 2.36 -0.49
CA LEU A 152 17.72 3.21 -1.13
C LEU A 152 18.08 3.42 -2.60
N ARG A 153 17.11 3.14 -3.48
CA ARG A 153 17.26 3.30 -4.93
C ARG A 153 16.18 4.21 -5.47
N CYS A 154 16.55 4.99 -6.47
CA CYS A 154 15.61 5.73 -7.31
C CYS A 154 15.39 4.96 -8.60
N LEU A 155 14.16 4.49 -8.83
CA LEU A 155 13.72 3.84 -10.06
C LEU A 155 13.04 4.87 -10.96
N ARG A 156 13.42 4.92 -12.23
CA ARG A 156 12.66 5.62 -13.28
C ARG A 156 11.75 4.62 -13.99
N LEU A 157 10.44 4.83 -13.90
CA LEU A 157 9.43 3.83 -14.33
C LEU A 157 8.83 4.10 -15.72
N PHE A 158 9.13 5.25 -16.32
CA PHE A 158 8.70 5.64 -17.67
C PHE A 158 9.92 5.97 -18.55
N GLY A 159 9.79 5.74 -19.86
CA GLY A 159 10.89 5.86 -20.81
C GLY A 159 11.90 4.71 -20.69
N GLU A 160 13.18 5.03 -20.82
CA GLU A 160 14.27 4.08 -20.59
C GLU A 160 14.40 3.77 -19.10
N ASN A 161 14.08 2.52 -18.76
CA ASN A 161 14.12 2.04 -17.39
C ASN A 161 15.56 2.18 -16.87
N SER A 162 15.73 2.97 -15.82
CA SER A 162 17.01 3.16 -15.16
C SER A 162 16.80 3.12 -13.65
N GLN A 163 17.87 2.73 -12.96
CA GLN A 163 17.89 2.76 -11.51
C GLN A 163 19.25 3.25 -11.02
N ARG A 164 19.25 3.97 -9.90
CA ARG A 164 20.47 4.40 -9.21
C ARG A 164 20.35 4.16 -7.72
N ILE A 165 21.44 3.75 -7.10
CA ILE A 165 21.60 3.79 -5.65
C ILE A 165 21.70 5.28 -5.25
N ILE A 166 20.95 5.69 -4.23
CA ILE A 166 20.92 7.07 -3.76
C ILE A 166 22.08 7.32 -2.79
N GLU A 167 22.40 6.32 -1.98
CA GLU A 167 23.50 6.34 -1.01
C GLU A 167 24.02 4.92 -0.74
N GLU A 168 25.28 4.82 -0.33
CA GLU A 168 25.93 3.55 0.03
C GLU A 168 25.47 3.00 1.39
N ARG A 169 24.79 3.82 2.19
CA ARG A 169 24.29 3.40 3.50
C ARG A 169 23.21 2.33 3.35
N ARG A 170 23.35 1.25 4.12
CA ARG A 170 22.35 0.19 4.23
C ARG A 170 21.40 0.45 5.39
N TRP A 171 20.11 0.37 5.09
CA TRP A 171 19.03 0.58 6.04
C TRP A 171 18.34 -0.74 6.37
N SER A 172 18.11 -0.98 7.66
CA SER A 172 17.26 -2.09 8.11
C SER A 172 15.77 -1.76 7.92
N TRP A 173 15.42 -0.48 7.98
CA TRP A 173 14.08 0.04 7.76
C TRP A 173 14.13 1.47 7.21
N ALA A 174 13.06 1.90 6.56
CA ALA A 174 12.82 3.29 6.17
C ALA A 174 11.31 3.57 6.24
N SER A 175 10.88 4.77 6.60
CA SER A 175 9.46 5.14 6.57
C SER A 175 8.89 5.14 5.14
N LYS A 176 7.56 5.29 4.99
CA LYS A 176 7.04 5.79 3.71
C LYS A 176 7.45 7.25 3.56
N MET A 177 7.67 7.69 2.33
CA MET A 177 7.92 9.10 2.05
C MET A 177 6.66 9.91 2.35
N SER A 178 6.82 11.01 3.08
CA SER A 178 5.75 11.97 3.34
C SER A 178 6.33 13.38 3.25
N ASN A 179 5.70 14.25 2.46
CA ASN A 179 6.14 15.63 2.24
C ASN A 179 7.64 15.75 1.87
N GLY A 180 8.10 14.84 1.00
CA GLY A 180 9.50 14.79 0.55
C GLY A 180 10.52 14.32 1.60
N ARG A 181 10.07 13.77 2.73
CA ARG A 181 10.93 13.29 3.83
C ARG A 181 10.74 11.81 4.08
N ILE A 182 11.81 11.16 4.53
CA ILE A 182 11.87 9.78 4.99
C ILE A 182 12.53 9.79 6.37
N LEU A 183 12.02 8.98 7.30
CA LEU A 183 12.64 8.69 8.60
C LEU A 183 13.41 7.38 8.55
#